data_AF-A0A453PAM6-F1
#
_entry.id   AF-A0A453PAM6-F1
#
_cell.length_a   1.000
_cell.length_b   1.000
_cell.length_c   1.000
_cell.angle_alpha   90.00
_cell.angle_beta   90.00
_cell.angle_gamma   90.00
#
_symmetry.space_group_name_H-M   'P 1'
#
loop_
_entity.id
_entity.type
_entity.pdbx_description
1 polymer ?
#
loop_
_entity_poly.entity_id
_entity_poly.type
_entity_poly.pdbx_seq_one_letter_code
_entity_poly.pdbx_strand_id
1 'polypeptide(L)'
;MALAGSEFMESVRFHVKSWLPARSIVMECLLSRGNVDPSGEIMVLDRFCPWKLHLFELEQELKTDPLTKYVLYEDERSKGWRVQAVSVAPDRFESRKALPEKWRGMRDDELSKETGIPGCVFIHMSGFIGGNKTYEGALEMARAALKC
;
A
#
# COMPACT_ATOMS: atom_id res chain seq x y z
N MET A 1 10.24 -29.81 21.46
CA MET A 1 10.46 -29.92 19.99
C MET A 1 9.19 -29.78 19.16
N ALA A 2 7.96 -29.90 19.71
CA ALA A 2 6.72 -29.73 18.95
C ALA A 2 6.49 -28.30 18.41
N LEU A 3 6.93 -27.27 19.15
CA LEU A 3 6.73 -25.86 18.79
C LEU A 3 7.47 -25.46 17.50
N ALA A 4 8.75 -25.84 17.37
CA ALA A 4 9.54 -25.55 16.18
C ALA A 4 8.98 -26.25 14.92
N GLY A 5 8.40 -27.44 15.07
CA GLY A 5 7.73 -28.16 13.97
C GLY A 5 6.47 -27.45 13.49
N SER A 6 5.63 -26.95 14.40
CA SER A 6 4.42 -26.19 14.02
C SER A 6 4.75 -24.85 13.37
N GLU A 7 5.71 -24.10 13.91
CA GLU A 7 6.15 -22.81 13.34
C GLU A 7 6.73 -22.99 11.93
N PHE A 8 7.54 -24.03 11.72
CA PHE A 8 8.05 -24.37 10.40
C PHE A 8 6.91 -24.67 9.42
N MET A 9 5.94 -25.50 9.81
CA MET A 9 4.81 -25.85 8.93
C MET A 9 3.90 -24.66 8.64
N GLU A 10 3.71 -23.76 9.60
CA GLU A 10 2.99 -22.49 9.37
C GLU A 10 3.73 -21.61 8.37
N SER A 11 5.05 -21.48 8.51
CA SER A 11 5.88 -20.74 7.55
C SER A 11 5.78 -21.33 6.14
N VAL A 12 5.94 -22.66 5.99
CA VAL A 12 5.79 -23.32 4.67
C VAL A 12 4.41 -23.09 4.09
N ARG A 13 3.35 -23.23 4.89
CA ARG A 13 1.96 -22.99 4.45
C ARG A 13 1.76 -21.56 3.99
N PHE A 14 2.29 -20.57 4.73
CA PHE A 14 2.21 -19.16 4.34
C PHE A 14 2.89 -18.91 2.99
N HIS A 15 4.11 -19.44 2.80
CA HIS A 15 4.83 -19.23 1.55
C HIS A 15 4.11 -19.86 0.36
N VAL A 16 3.61 -21.09 0.51
CA VAL A 16 2.92 -21.82 -0.56
C VAL A 16 1.55 -21.23 -0.87
N LYS A 17 0.75 -20.90 0.16
CA LYS A 17 -0.66 -20.52 -0.02
C LYS A 17 -0.89 -19.03 -0.19
N SER A 18 0.04 -18.19 0.24
CA SER A 18 -0.17 -16.73 0.28
C SER A 18 0.95 -15.98 -0.43
N TRP A 19 2.22 -16.23 -0.09
CA TRP A 19 3.32 -15.45 -0.64
C TRP A 19 3.60 -15.76 -2.12
N LEU A 20 3.74 -17.04 -2.51
CA LEU A 20 4.04 -17.41 -3.90
C LEU A 20 2.92 -16.97 -4.88
N PRO A 21 1.63 -17.20 -4.59
CA PRO A 21 0.55 -16.73 -5.47
C PRO A 21 0.44 -15.21 -5.55
N ALA A 22 0.95 -14.47 -4.55
CA ALA A 22 0.89 -13.01 -4.56
C ALA A 22 1.70 -12.38 -5.70
N ARG A 23 2.72 -13.08 -6.21
CA ARG A 23 3.56 -12.53 -7.28
C ARG A 23 2.75 -12.17 -8.54
N SER A 24 1.89 -13.07 -9.00
CA SER A 24 1.08 -12.82 -10.21
C SER A 24 0.09 -11.69 -10.00
N ILE A 25 -0.51 -11.61 -8.80
CA ILE A 25 -1.42 -10.53 -8.42
C ILE A 25 -0.71 -9.17 -8.49
N VAL A 26 0.45 -9.06 -7.85
CA VAL A 26 1.24 -7.82 -7.82
C VAL A 26 1.70 -7.44 -9.23
N MET A 27 2.10 -8.42 -10.05
CA MET A 27 2.49 -8.17 -11.44
C MET A 27 1.33 -7.62 -12.27
N GLU A 28 0.15 -8.22 -12.19
CA GLU A 28 -1.06 -7.75 -12.89
C GLU A 28 -1.46 -6.35 -12.43
N CYS A 29 -1.44 -6.07 -11.12
CA CYS A 29 -1.72 -4.75 -10.56
C CYS A 29 -0.69 -3.70 -11.00
N LEU A 30 0.60 -4.06 -11.03
CA LEU A 30 1.69 -3.17 -11.44
C LEU A 30 1.60 -2.83 -12.93
N LEU A 31 1.30 -3.80 -13.78
CA LEU A 31 1.16 -3.59 -15.22
C LEU A 31 -0.10 -2.78 -15.56
N SER A 32 -1.18 -2.94 -14.79
CA SER A 32 -2.46 -2.24 -15.01
C SER A 32 -2.56 -0.88 -14.33
N ARG A 33 -1.54 -0.46 -13.55
CA ARG A 33 -1.58 0.75 -12.71
C ARG A 33 -1.84 2.06 -13.47
N GLY A 34 -1.48 2.14 -14.75
CA GLY A 34 -1.80 3.31 -15.58
C GLY A 34 -3.30 3.56 -15.76
N ASN A 35 -4.13 2.53 -15.57
CA ASN A 35 -5.59 2.65 -15.58
C ASN A 35 -6.16 3.23 -14.27
N VAL A 36 -5.39 3.14 -13.17
CA VAL A 36 -5.76 3.70 -11.86
C VAL A 36 -5.48 5.19 -11.83
N ASP A 37 -4.25 5.56 -12.18
CA ASP A 37 -3.81 6.93 -12.19
C ASP A 37 -2.81 7.18 -13.34
N PRO A 38 -3.00 8.24 -14.15
CA PRO A 38 -2.11 8.55 -15.26
C PRO A 38 -0.65 8.79 -14.87
N SER A 39 -0.35 9.09 -13.60
CA SER A 39 1.04 9.21 -13.14
C SER A 39 1.81 7.89 -13.22
N GLY A 40 1.13 6.74 -13.13
CA GLY A 40 1.78 5.44 -12.99
C GLY A 40 2.50 5.25 -11.65
N GLU A 41 2.30 6.13 -10.67
CA GLU A 41 2.98 6.05 -9.35
C GLU A 41 2.06 5.47 -8.26
N ILE A 42 0.82 5.14 -8.63
CA ILE A 42 -0.22 4.62 -7.73
C ILE A 42 -0.66 3.25 -8.23
N MET A 43 -0.52 2.23 -7.39
CA MET A 43 -0.99 0.87 -7.67
C MET A 43 -2.17 0.52 -6.75
N VAL A 44 -3.16 -0.19 -7.27
CA VAL A 44 -4.29 -0.71 -6.48
C VAL A 44 -4.21 -2.23 -6.51
N LEU A 45 -4.29 -2.84 -5.33
CA LEU A 45 -4.47 -4.27 -5.13
C LEU A 45 -5.96 -4.57 -5.19
N ASP A 46 -6.36 -5.41 -6.15
CA ASP A 46 -7.72 -5.95 -6.29
C ASP A 46 -8.14 -6.80 -5.08
N ARG A 47 -7.17 -7.51 -4.49
CA ARG A 47 -7.28 -8.27 -3.25
C ARG A 47 -6.01 -8.11 -2.44
N PHE A 48 -6.14 -8.07 -1.12
CA PHE A 48 -4.98 -7.96 -0.27
C PHE A 48 -4.09 -9.21 -0.38
N CYS A 49 -2.79 -8.99 -0.58
CA CYS A 49 -1.78 -10.05 -0.59
C CYS A 49 -0.43 -9.50 -0.10
N PRO A 50 0.53 -10.37 0.30
CA PRO A 50 1.90 -9.95 0.58
C PRO A 50 2.54 -9.34 -0.68
N TRP A 51 2.64 -8.01 -0.75
CA TRP A 51 3.02 -7.34 -1.99
C TRP A 51 4.42 -6.75 -2.01
N LYS A 52 4.98 -6.37 -0.84
CA LYS A 52 6.19 -5.53 -0.75
C LYS A 52 7.37 -6.09 -1.53
N LEU A 53 7.83 -7.29 -1.17
CA LEU A 53 9.01 -7.89 -1.79
C LEU A 53 8.81 -8.14 -3.29
N HIS A 54 7.64 -8.65 -3.69
CA HIS A 54 7.29 -8.85 -5.10
C HIS A 54 7.32 -7.56 -5.89
N LEU A 55 6.81 -6.46 -5.34
CA LEU A 55 6.83 -5.16 -6.00
C LEU A 55 8.27 -4.73 -6.30
N PHE A 56 9.19 -4.84 -5.32
CA PHE A 56 10.59 -4.49 -5.54
C PHE A 56 11.27 -5.35 -6.61
N GLU A 57 11.07 -6.68 -6.56
CA GLU A 57 11.62 -7.60 -7.56
C GLU A 57 11.08 -7.31 -8.96
N LEU A 58 9.76 -7.12 -9.07
CA LEU A 58 9.09 -6.85 -10.35
C LEU A 58 9.47 -5.48 -10.92
N GLU A 59 9.59 -4.44 -10.10
CA GLU A 59 10.05 -3.13 -10.56
C GLU A 59 11.46 -3.18 -11.15
N GLN A 60 12.36 -3.99 -10.55
CA GLN A 60 13.70 -4.24 -11.08
C GLN A 60 13.68 -5.06 -12.37
N GLU A 61 12.93 -6.17 -12.41
CA GLU A 61 12.83 -7.06 -13.57
C GLU A 61 12.22 -6.36 -14.78
N LEU A 62 11.14 -5.62 -14.57
CA LEU A 62 10.40 -4.93 -15.62
C LEU A 62 11.00 -3.56 -15.96
N LYS A 63 12.05 -3.12 -15.23
CA LYS A 63 12.67 -1.79 -15.35
C LYS A 63 11.62 -0.68 -15.30
N THR A 64 10.78 -0.76 -14.29
CA THR A 64 9.60 0.10 -14.16
C THR A 64 10.01 1.56 -13.93
N ASP A 65 9.45 2.45 -14.74
CA ASP A 65 9.59 3.90 -14.60
C ASP A 65 8.26 4.57 -15.01
N PRO A 66 7.65 5.44 -14.18
CA PRO A 66 8.06 5.78 -12.81
C PRO A 66 7.77 4.64 -11.82
N LEU A 67 8.50 4.67 -10.70
CA LEU A 67 8.34 3.74 -9.59
C LEU A 67 7.05 3.99 -8.82
N THR A 68 6.49 2.93 -8.24
CA THR A 68 5.28 3.02 -7.42
C THR A 68 5.58 3.73 -6.10
N LYS A 69 4.83 4.77 -5.78
CA LYS A 69 4.94 5.52 -4.51
C LYS A 69 3.88 5.11 -3.50
N TYR A 70 2.67 4.77 -3.98
CA TYR A 70 1.55 4.38 -3.12
C TYR A 70 0.89 3.09 -3.59
N VAL A 71 0.56 2.23 -2.64
CA VAL A 71 -0.27 1.04 -2.85
C VAL A 71 -1.57 1.18 -2.08
N LEU A 72 -2.68 1.02 -2.77
CA LEU A 72 -4.02 1.01 -2.17
C LEU A 72 -4.57 -0.40 -2.11
N TYR A 73 -5.29 -0.70 -1.03
CA TYR A 73 -5.98 -1.96 -0.85
C TYR A 73 -7.10 -1.80 0.17
N GLU A 74 -8.13 -2.63 0.05
CA GLU A 74 -9.18 -2.72 1.04
C GLU A 74 -8.66 -3.47 2.29
N ASP A 75 -8.95 -2.93 3.47
CA ASP A 75 -8.78 -3.60 4.75
C ASP A 75 -10.06 -4.37 5.09
N GLU A 76 -10.02 -5.68 4.85
CA GLU A 76 -11.13 -6.62 5.04
C GLU A 76 -11.75 -6.55 6.45
N ARG A 77 -10.98 -6.13 7.47
CA ARG A 77 -11.48 -6.04 8.86
C ARG A 77 -12.35 -4.81 9.07
N SER A 78 -12.00 -3.69 8.44
CA SER A 78 -12.67 -2.41 8.65
C SER A 78 -13.59 -1.99 7.51
N LYS A 79 -13.63 -2.74 6.40
CA LYS A 79 -14.31 -2.36 5.14
C LYS A 79 -13.94 -0.94 4.68
N GLY A 80 -12.68 -0.57 4.92
CA GLY A 80 -12.11 0.72 4.57
C GLY A 80 -10.89 0.52 3.69
N TRP A 81 -10.37 1.59 3.14
CA TRP A 81 -9.24 1.58 2.22
C TRP A 81 -7.98 2.09 2.88
N ARG A 82 -6.86 1.43 2.58
CA ARG A 82 -5.53 1.84 3.00
C ARG A 82 -4.83 2.56 1.86
N VAL A 83 -4.04 3.57 2.24
CA VAL A 83 -3.06 4.21 1.36
C VAL A 83 -1.71 3.99 2.02
N GLN A 84 -0.90 3.09 1.48
CA GLN A 84 0.40 2.76 2.04
C GLN A 84 1.52 3.27 1.13
N ALA A 85 2.44 4.05 1.72
CA ALA A 85 3.62 4.51 1.02
C ALA A 85 4.63 3.36 0.86
N VAL A 86 5.20 3.24 -0.33
CA VAL A 86 6.24 2.25 -0.63
C VAL A 86 7.56 2.72 -0.05
N SER A 87 8.31 1.83 0.61
CA SER A 87 9.63 2.16 1.15
C SER A 87 10.68 2.35 0.05
N VAL A 88 11.78 3.05 0.36
CA VAL A 88 12.91 3.20 -0.57
C VAL A 88 13.64 1.86 -0.82
N ALA A 89 13.57 0.94 0.14
CA ALA A 89 14.09 -0.43 0.05
C ALA A 89 13.28 -1.38 0.96
N PRO A 90 13.31 -2.72 0.73
CA PRO A 90 12.52 -3.69 1.49
C PRO A 90 12.74 -3.67 3.02
N ASP A 91 13.94 -3.30 3.46
CA ASP A 91 14.40 -3.32 4.85
C ASP A 91 14.46 -1.92 5.49
N ARG A 92 13.92 -0.89 4.82
CA ARG A 92 13.97 0.51 5.26
C ARG A 92 12.60 1.03 5.65
N PHE A 93 12.58 1.84 6.72
CA PHE A 93 11.37 2.55 7.17
C PHE A 93 11.07 3.81 6.36
N GLU A 94 12.08 4.35 5.66
CA GLU A 94 11.93 5.54 4.81
C GLU A 94 11.04 5.23 3.60
N SER A 95 10.04 6.07 3.38
CA SER A 95 9.11 5.97 2.25
C SER A 95 9.64 6.74 1.04
N ARG A 96 9.49 6.20 -0.17
CA ARG A 96 9.77 6.90 -1.44
C ARG A 96 9.06 8.26 -1.48
N LYS A 97 7.83 8.28 -0.97
CA LYS A 97 7.08 9.49 -0.70
C LYS A 97 6.11 9.27 0.46
N ALA A 98 6.50 9.68 1.67
CA ALA A 98 5.61 9.64 2.82
C ALA A 98 4.37 10.53 2.59
N LEU A 99 3.26 10.21 3.25
CA LEU A 99 2.07 11.07 3.27
C LEU A 99 2.44 12.46 3.88
N PRO A 100 1.78 13.54 3.43
CA PRO A 100 2.11 14.92 3.81
C PRO A 100 2.24 15.13 5.32
N GLU A 101 3.28 15.86 5.74
CA GLU A 101 3.56 16.14 7.15
C GLU A 101 2.38 16.76 7.89
N LYS A 102 1.67 17.68 7.22
CA LYS A 102 0.49 18.37 7.76
C LYS A 102 -0.63 17.42 8.17
N TRP A 103 -0.71 16.23 7.58
CA TRP A 103 -1.77 15.27 7.86
C TRP A 103 -1.37 14.22 8.90
N ARG A 104 -0.08 14.09 9.21
CA ARG A 104 0.45 13.00 10.05
C ARG A 104 -0.08 13.12 11.47
N GLY A 105 -0.59 12.01 12.00
CA GLY A 105 -1.19 11.96 13.34
C GLY A 105 -2.66 12.41 13.40
N MET A 106 -3.19 13.03 12.34
CA MET A 106 -4.60 13.43 12.28
C MET A 106 -5.51 12.24 11.97
N ARG A 107 -6.77 12.36 12.39
CA ARG A 107 -7.80 11.31 12.26
C ARG A 107 -9.16 11.89 11.92
N ASP A 108 -10.02 11.02 11.38
CA ASP A 108 -11.45 11.26 11.20
C ASP A 108 -11.80 12.63 10.59
N ASP A 109 -12.70 13.39 11.21
CA ASP A 109 -13.21 14.66 10.69
C ASP A 109 -12.15 15.76 10.64
N GLU A 110 -11.18 15.74 11.56
CA GLU A 110 -10.06 16.69 11.54
C GLU A 110 -9.22 16.50 10.29
N LEU A 111 -8.84 15.26 9.99
CA LEU A 111 -8.11 14.92 8.78
C LEU A 111 -8.92 15.20 7.52
N SER A 112 -10.23 14.91 7.54
CA SER A 112 -11.11 15.18 6.39
C SER A 112 -11.22 16.70 6.10
N LYS A 113 -11.23 17.53 7.14
CA LYS A 113 -11.24 19.00 7.00
C LYS A 113 -9.91 19.55 6.48
N GLU A 114 -8.79 19.08 7.03
CA GLU A 114 -7.45 19.52 6.61
C GLU A 114 -7.13 19.12 5.17
N THR A 115 -7.53 17.92 4.76
CA THR A 115 -7.29 17.41 3.39
C THR A 115 -8.30 17.94 2.38
N GLY A 116 -9.50 18.33 2.83
CA GLY A 116 -10.66 18.56 1.96
C GLY A 116 -11.23 17.26 1.35
N ILE A 117 -10.78 16.09 1.81
CA ILE A 117 -11.20 14.77 1.31
C ILE A 117 -12.13 14.13 2.34
N PRO A 118 -13.40 13.81 1.99
CA PRO A 118 -14.32 13.21 2.93
C PRO A 118 -13.92 11.77 3.29
N GLY A 119 -14.31 11.33 4.48
CA GLY A 119 -14.20 9.94 4.89
C GLY A 119 -12.80 9.48 5.29
N CYS A 120 -11.86 10.41 5.51
CA CYS A 120 -10.55 10.06 6.05
C CYS A 120 -10.68 9.40 7.43
N VAL A 121 -9.84 8.40 7.71
CA VAL A 121 -9.85 7.63 8.96
C VAL A 121 -8.64 7.99 9.82
N PHE A 122 -7.42 7.93 9.25
CA PHE A 122 -6.20 8.32 9.95
C PHE A 122 -5.01 8.47 8.99
N ILE A 123 -3.95 9.12 9.46
CA ILE A 123 -2.58 8.97 8.92
C ILE A 123 -1.61 8.72 10.07
N HIS A 124 -0.73 7.72 9.92
CA HIS A 124 0.30 7.42 10.91
C HIS A 124 1.27 8.60 11.09
N MET A 125 1.84 8.78 12.29
CA MET A 125 2.74 9.90 12.60
C MET A 125 3.97 10.01 11.69
N SER A 126 4.47 8.88 11.15
CA SER A 126 5.56 8.90 10.17
C SER A 126 5.10 8.99 8.70
N GLY A 127 3.80 9.00 8.44
CA GLY A 127 3.24 9.14 7.09
C GLY A 127 3.35 7.90 6.19
N PHE A 128 3.80 6.75 6.70
CA PHE A 128 3.94 5.54 5.88
C PHE A 128 2.61 4.90 5.49
N ILE A 129 1.53 5.18 6.23
CA ILE A 129 0.20 4.62 5.98
C ILE A 129 -0.88 5.59 6.43
N GLY A 130 -1.98 5.61 5.68
CA GLY A 130 -3.23 6.23 6.06
C GLY A 130 -4.42 5.38 5.63
N GLY A 131 -5.62 5.89 5.86
CA GLY A 131 -6.82 5.24 5.37
C GLY A 131 -8.00 6.17 5.17
N ASN A 132 -8.90 5.73 4.30
CA ASN A 132 -10.17 6.36 3.99
C ASN A 132 -11.28 5.30 4.06
N LYS A 133 -12.54 5.71 4.21
CA LYS A 133 -13.70 4.82 4.17
C LYS A 133 -13.98 4.30 2.75
N THR A 134 -13.64 5.05 1.70
CA THR A 134 -13.92 4.67 0.32
C THR A 134 -12.67 4.56 -0.53
N TYR A 135 -12.79 3.83 -1.65
CA TYR A 135 -11.75 3.71 -2.65
C TYR A 135 -11.37 5.07 -3.23
N GLU A 136 -12.39 5.85 -3.61
CA GLU A 136 -12.23 7.15 -4.24
C GLU A 136 -11.52 8.12 -3.30
N GLY A 137 -11.90 8.14 -2.02
CA GLY A 137 -11.24 8.97 -1.02
C GLY A 137 -9.79 8.57 -0.79
N ALA A 138 -9.48 7.27 -0.78
CA ALA A 138 -8.10 6.80 -0.66
C ALA A 138 -7.25 7.15 -1.90
N LEU A 139 -7.83 7.04 -3.10
CA LEU A 139 -7.18 7.43 -4.34
C LEU A 139 -6.91 8.94 -4.39
N GLU A 140 -7.87 9.77 -3.99
CA GLU A 140 -7.68 11.21 -3.90
C GLU A 140 -6.63 11.58 -2.85
N MET A 141 -6.55 10.87 -1.72
CA MET A 141 -5.48 11.08 -0.74
C MET A 141 -4.10 10.80 -1.35
N ALA A 142 -3.95 9.70 -2.09
CA ALA A 142 -2.70 9.36 -2.77
C ALA A 142 -2.33 10.40 -3.85
N ARG A 143 -3.30 10.84 -4.66
CA ARG A 143 -3.13 11.88 -5.69
C ARG A 143 -2.73 13.23 -5.10
N ALA A 144 -3.41 13.66 -4.05
CA ALA A 144 -3.08 14.89 -3.35
C ALA A 144 -1.68 14.80 -2.73
N ALA A 145 -1.36 13.68 -2.09
CA ALA A 145 -0.03 13.43 -1.54
C ALA A 145 1.06 13.53 -2.61
N LEU A 146 0.89 12.94 -3.81
CA LEU A 146 1.84 13.03 -4.93
C LEU A 146 2.22 14.46 -5.33
N LYS A 147 1.27 15.40 -5.21
CA LYS A 147 1.43 16.81 -5.63
C LYS A 147 2.04 17.71 -4.56
N CYS A 148 2.07 17.27 -3.30
CA CYS A 148 2.67 18.00 -2.18
C CYS A 148 4.19 17.92 -2.16
#